data_AF-A0A7Y2NVQ7-F1
#
_entry.id   AF-A0A7Y2NVQ7-F1
#
_cell.length_a   1.000
_cell.length_b   1.000
_cell.length_c   1.000
_cell.angle_alpha   90.00
_cell.angle_beta   90.00
_cell.angle_gamma   90.00
#
_symmetry.space_group_name_H-M   'P 1'
#
loop_
_entity.id
_entity.type
_entity.pdbx_description
1 polymer ?
#
loop_
_entity_poly.entity_id
_entity_poly.type
_entity_poly.pdbx_seq_one_letter_code
_entity_poly.pdbx_strand_id
1 'polypeptide(L)' 'MRNFLVLLGWSPGDDREILTEREMIDAFSLEAIQKKPAIFDTTKLEWMNGQYLSMLPAEELLAPVRRELARMQLP' A
#
# COMPACT_ATOMS: atom_id res chain seq x y z
N MET A 1 0.54 0.20 -3.01
CA MET A 1 1.98 -0.13 -3.21
C MET A 1 2.93 0.89 -2.60
N ARG A 2 2.76 2.21 -2.81
CA ARG A 2 3.69 3.25 -2.27
C ARG A 2 3.95 3.12 -0.76
N ASN A 3 2.89 2.98 0.03
CA ASN A 3 3.00 2.80 1.47
C ASN A 3 3.76 1.52 1.87
N PHE A 4 3.53 0.40 1.19
CA PHE A 4 4.31 -0.81 1.45
C PHE A 4 5.81 -0.57 1.19
N LEU A 5 6.13 0.03 0.04
CA LEU A 5 7.52 0.29 -0.36
C LEU A 5 8.22 1.28 0.56
N VAL A 6 7.54 2.32 1.04
CA VAL A 6 8.17 3.29 1.94
C VAL A 6 8.52 2.65 3.29
N LEU A 7 7.70 1.72 3.78
CA LEU A 7 7.97 1.01 5.04
C LEU A 7 9.12 -0.01 4.91
N LEU A 8 9.63 -0.26 3.70
CA LEU A 8 10.84 -1.06 3.47
C LEU A 8 12.08 -0.22 3.79
N GLY A 9 12.41 -0.14 5.08
CA GLY A 9 13.61 0.55 5.55
C GLY A 9 13.35 1.97 6.06
N TRP A 10 12.11 2.38 6.22
CA TRP A 10 11.73 3.60 6.94
C TRP A 10 10.51 3.31 7.84
N SER A 11 10.37 4.05 8.94
CA SER A 11 9.23 3.94 9.86
C SER A 11 8.78 5.34 10.29
N PRO A 12 7.48 5.62 10.40
CA PRO A 12 6.97 6.89 10.90
C PRO A 12 7.27 7.14 12.40
N GLY A 13 7.88 6.18 13.10
CA GLY A 13 8.18 6.27 14.53
C GLY A 13 7.03 5.82 15.44
N ASP A 14 5.89 5.44 14.87
CA ASP A 14 4.74 4.83 15.53
C ASP A 14 4.37 3.50 14.85
N ASP A 15 3.31 2.85 15.33
CA ASP A 15 2.85 1.54 14.84
C ASP A 15 1.91 1.64 13.61
N ARG A 16 1.80 2.79 12.95
CA ARG A 16 0.93 2.93 11.77
C ARG A 16 1.56 2.24 10.56
N GLU A 17 0.79 1.31 9.99
CA GLU A 17 1.18 0.63 8.74
C GLU A 17 0.42 1.12 7.51
N ILE A 18 -0.78 1.69 7.71
CA ILE A 18 -1.62 2.26 6.65
C ILE A 18 -1.50 3.78 6.70
N LEU A 19 -0.93 4.36 5.65
CA LEU A 19 -0.61 5.79 5.54
C LEU A 19 -1.02 6.31 4.16
N THR A 20 -1.78 7.39 4.13
CA THR A 20 -2.02 8.14 2.90
C THR A 20 -0.72 8.71 2.34
N GLU A 21 -0.72 9.05 1.05
CA GLU A 21 0.44 9.70 0.43
C GLU A 21 0.82 11.01 1.13
N ARG A 22 -0.18 11.77 1.59
CA ARG A 22 0.05 13.00 2.31
C ARG A 22 0.73 12.75 3.66
N GLU A 23 0.26 11.77 4.42
CA GLU A 23 0.87 11.40 5.70
C GLU A 23 2.31 10.89 5.52
N MET A 24 2.58 10.12 4.46
CA MET A 24 3.96 9.70 4.14
C MET A 24 4.85 10.90 3.85
N ILE A 25 4.39 11.86 3.02
CA ILE A 25 5.15 13.07 2.70
C ILE A 25 5.42 13.90 3.95
N ASP A 26 4.42 14.10 4.79
CA ASP A 26 4.53 14.96 5.97
C ASP A 26 5.39 14.33 7.09
N ALA A 27 5.45 12.99 7.16
CA ALA A 27 6.23 12.28 8.18
C ALA A 27 7.64 11.87 7.73
N PHE A 28 7.92 11.82 6.43
CA PHE A 28 9.19 11.27 5.92
C PHE A 28 10.39 12.09 6.39
N SER A 29 11.42 11.38 6.84
CA SER A 29 12.70 11.94 7.28
C SER A 29 13.82 10.95 7.05
N LEU A 30 15.04 11.45 6.80
CA LEU A 30 16.20 10.58 6.56
C LEU A 30 16.67 9.92 7.86
N GLU A 31 16.44 10.56 9.00
CA GLU A 31 16.80 10.09 10.34
C GLU A 31 16.03 8.82 10.72
N ALA A 32 14.83 8.64 10.17
CA ALA A 32 13.99 7.48 10.40
C ALA A 32 14.26 6.30 9.43
N ILE A 33 15.27 6.43 8.56
CA ILE A 33 15.72 5.32 7.70
C ILE A 33 16.50 4.29 8.55
N GLN A 34 16.10 3.03 8.42
CA GLN A 34 16.66 1.91 9.17
C GLN A 34 17.79 1.24 8.39
N LYS A 35 18.85 0.83 9.10
CA LYS A 35 20.00 0.11 8.51
C LYS A 35 19.74 -1.37 8.24
N LYS A 36 18.65 -1.92 8.78
CA LYS A 36 18.30 -3.34 8.61
C LYS A 36 17.85 -3.60 7.17
N PRO A 37 18.24 -4.72 6.55
CA PRO A 37 17.75 -5.07 5.23
C PRO A 37 16.24 -5.23 5.27
N ALA A 38 15.55 -4.59 4.34
CA ALA A 38 14.10 -4.73 4.21
C ALA A 38 13.75 -6.08 3.59
N ILE A 39 12.74 -6.75 4.14
CA ILE A 39 12.21 -8.01 3.62
C ILE A 39 10.96 -7.69 2.80
N PHE A 40 10.94 -8.15 1.55
CA PHE A 40 9.74 -8.05 0.72
C PHE A 40 8.76 -9.16 1.11
N ASP A 41 7.80 -8.83 1.97
CA ASP A 41 6.74 -9.74 2.38
C ASP A 41 5.48 -9.55 1.51
N THR A 42 5.21 -10.53 0.63
CA THR A 42 4.04 -10.51 -0.25
C THR A 42 2.73 -10.63 0.50
N THR A 43 2.69 -11.35 1.62
CA THR A 43 1.50 -11.50 2.46
C THR A 43 1.11 -10.14 3.06
N LYS A 44 2.10 -9.39 3.57
CA LYS A 44 1.88 -8.03 4.07
C LYS A 44 1.45 -7.08 2.96
N LEU A 45 2.04 -7.19 1.77
CA LEU A 45 1.64 -6.40 0.61
C LEU A 45 0.18 -6.65 0.23
N GLU A 46 -0.24 -7.92 0.17
CA GLU A 46 -1.63 -8.31 -0.14
C GLU A 46 -2.61 -7.80 0.92
N TRP A 47 -2.29 -7.98 2.20
CA TRP A 47 -3.09 -7.45 3.31
C TRP A 47 -3.27 -5.93 3.19
N MET A 48 -2.18 -5.20 3.00
CA MET A 48 -2.20 -3.75 2.89
C MET A 48 -3.00 -3.31 1.65
N ASN A 49 -2.82 -3.98 0.51
CA ASN A 49 -3.60 -3.71 -0.69
C ASN A 49 -5.11 -3.94 -0.45
N GLY A 50 -5.47 -4.99 0.29
CA GLY A 50 -6.84 -5.24 0.74
C GLY A 50 -7.41 -4.09 1.57
N GLN A 51 -6.64 -3.56 2.53
CA GLN A 51 -7.07 -2.39 3.33
C GLN A 51 -7.41 -1.20 2.43
N TYR A 52 -6.54 -0.88 1.46
CA TYR A 52 -6.80 0.22 0.53
C TYR A 52 -8.03 -0.02 -0.35
N LEU A 53 -8.20 -1.22 -0.89
CA LEU A 53 -9.38 -1.55 -1.69
C LEU A 53 -10.67 -1.44 -0.88
N SER A 54 -10.67 -1.86 0.39
CA SER A 54 -11.82 -1.76 1.29
C SER A 54 -12.17 -0.32 1.69
N MET A 55 -11.23 0.61 1.59
CA MET A 55 -11.47 2.05 1.87
C MET A 55 -12.02 2.81 0.66
N LEU A 56 -11.95 2.23 -0.55
CA LEU A 56 -12.46 2.86 -1.76
C LEU A 56 -13.97 2.65 -1.89
N PRO A 57 -14.72 3.64 -2.43
CA PRO A 57 -16.10 3.44 -2.85
C PRO A 57 -16.21 2.32 -3.88
N ALA A 58 -17.25 1.49 -3.79
CA ALA A 58 -17.44 0.35 -4.69
C ALA A 58 -17.58 0.78 -6.16
N GLU A 59 -18.15 1.97 -6.39
CA GLU A 59 -18.33 2.58 -7.70
C GLU A 59 -16.99 2.84 -8.40
N GLU A 60 -15.95 3.23 -7.64
CA GLU A 60 -14.61 3.47 -8.16
C GLU A 60 -13.90 2.16 -8.56
N LEU A 61 -14.27 1.05 -7.94
CA LEU A 61 -13.72 -0.27 -8.24
C LEU A 61 -14.37 -0.91 -9.48
N LEU A 62 -15.57 -0.50 -9.87
CA LEU A 62 -16.33 -1.16 -10.93
C LEU A 62 -15.60 -1.15 -12.28
N ALA A 63 -15.14 0.03 -12.72
CA ALA A 63 -14.44 0.18 -13.99
C ALA A 63 -13.13 -0.63 -14.07
N PRO A 64 -12.20 -0.54 -13.09
CA PRO A 64 -10.97 -1.33 -13.12
C PRO A 64 -11.24 -2.84 -12.99
N VAL A 65 -12.18 -3.26 -12.14
CA VAL A 65 -12.53 -4.70 -11.99
C VAL A 65 -13.08 -5.25 -13.30
N ARG A 66 -14.03 -4.56 -13.96
CA ARG A 66 -14.56 -5.00 -15.26
C ARG A 66 -13.48 -5.14 -16.32
N ARG A 67 -12.53 -4.21 -16.37
CA ARG A 67 -11.39 -4.28 -17.30
C ARG A 67 -10.54 -5.52 -17.07
N GLU A 68 -10.25 -5.84 -15.80
CA GLU A 68 -9.44 -7.02 -15.47
C GLU A 68 -10.19 -8.33 -15.74
N LEU A 69 -11.49 -8.41 -15.45
CA LEU A 69 -12.32 -9.58 -15.79
C LEU A 69 -12.36 -9.82 -17.30
N ALA A 70 -12.57 -8.76 -18.09
CA ALA A 70 -12.53 -8.85 -19.55
C ALA A 70 -11.17 -9.34 -20.07
N ARG A 71 -10.07 -8.85 -19.48
CA ARG A 71 -8.70 -9.30 -19.80
C ARG A 71 -8.50 -10.79 -19.48
N MET A 72 -9.13 -11.27 -18.40
CA MET A 72 -9.10 -12.67 -17.99
C MET A 72 -10.10 -13.55 -18.75
N GLN A 73 -10.89 -12.99 -19.68
CA GLN A 73 -11.98 -13.69 -20.40
C GLN A 73 -13.04 -14.26 -19.44
N LEU A 74 -13.22 -13.60 -18.30
CA LEU A 74 -14.25 -13.90 -17.31
C LEU A 74 -15.47 -12.98 -17.53
N PRO A 75 -16.69 -13.46 -17.21
CA PRO A 75 -17.91 -12.67 -17.39
C PRO A 75 -17.92 -11.37 -16.56
#